data_AF-A0ABD3FCZ9-F1
#
_entry.id   AF-A0ABD3FCZ9-F1
#
_cell.length_a   1.000
_cell.length_b   1.000
_cell.length_c   1.000
_cell.angle_alpha   90.00
_cell.angle_beta   90.00
_cell.angle_gamma   90.00
#
_symmetry.space_group_name_H-M   'P 1'
#
loop_
_entity.id
_entity.type
_entity.pdbx_description
1 polymer ?
#
loop_
_entity_poly.entity_id
_entity_poly.type
_entity_poly.pdbx_seq_one_letter_code
_entity_poly.pdbx_strand_id
1 'polypeptide(L)'
;MNNVNPCLPGNDECIYDQHRRKANFLKVEQAHFFASPDDGVIMPWQSSLFGRYTEVDTLEGIETNFAELTIVNMTETLEYKSDTFGLRTLDKRNGIHLHEVDNIPHVCWVRDSGNCSWATIYDQYIYPALQ
;
A
#
# COMPACT_ATOMS: atom_id res chain seq x y z
N MET A 1 2.44 17.18 0.50
CA MET A 1 1.99 16.74 1.83
C MET A 1 1.69 15.27 1.73
N ASN A 2 1.53 14.58 2.86
CA ASN A 2 0.90 13.27 2.93
C ASN A 2 -0.46 13.39 3.61
N ASN A 3 -1.43 12.57 3.21
CA ASN A 3 -2.78 12.53 3.80
C ASN A 3 -2.83 11.81 5.16
N VAL A 4 -1.68 11.35 5.67
CA VAL A 4 -1.59 10.88 7.05
C VAL A 4 -1.83 12.05 7.99
N ASN A 5 -2.93 12.02 8.70
CA ASN A 5 -3.20 12.96 9.78
C ASN A 5 -2.34 12.59 11.00
N PRO A 6 -1.28 13.35 11.33
CA PRO A 6 -0.49 13.06 12.52
C PRO A 6 -1.32 13.32 13.76
N CYS A 7 -1.38 12.35 14.68
CA CYS A 7 -2.00 12.59 15.98
C CYS A 7 -1.08 13.46 16.83
N LEU A 8 -1.33 14.77 16.81
CA LEU A 8 -0.57 15.76 17.56
C LEU A 8 -0.77 15.58 19.09
N PRO A 9 0.22 15.95 19.91
CA PRO A 9 0.08 15.94 21.36
C PRO A 9 -1.16 16.73 21.82
N GLY A 10 -1.95 16.13 22.73
CA GLY A 10 -3.20 16.72 23.23
C GLY A 10 -4.45 16.38 22.40
N ASN A 11 -4.30 15.70 21.25
CA ASN A 11 -5.43 15.11 20.55
C ASN A 11 -5.65 13.65 21.02
N ASP A 12 -6.17 13.53 22.24
CA ASP A 12 -6.35 12.23 22.91
C ASP A 12 -7.28 11.29 22.12
N GLU A 13 -8.29 11.84 21.44
CA GLU A 13 -9.18 11.05 20.58
C GLU A 13 -8.43 10.45 19.38
N CYS A 14 -7.61 11.23 18.68
CA CYS A 14 -6.80 10.72 17.57
C CYS A 14 -5.85 9.63 18.04
N ILE A 15 -5.14 9.86 19.16
CA ILE A 15 -4.18 8.91 19.73
C ILE A 15 -4.89 7.60 20.08
N TYR A 16 -6.04 7.68 20.78
CA TYR A 16 -6.86 6.52 21.10
C TYR A 16 -7.28 5.75 19.85
N ASP A 17 -7.77 6.46 18.82
CA ASP A 17 -8.23 5.84 17.59
C ASP A 17 -7.10 5.20 16.78
N GLN A 18 -5.92 5.82 16.76
CA GLN A 18 -4.73 5.24 16.15
C GLN A 18 -4.35 3.93 16.83
N HIS A 19 -4.29 3.90 18.17
CA HIS A 19 -4.01 2.67 18.92
C HIS A 19 -5.06 1.59 18.67
N ARG A 20 -6.34 1.95 18.66
CA ARG A 20 -7.45 1.03 18.41
C ARG A 20 -7.37 0.42 17.01
N ARG A 21 -7.11 1.24 15.98
CA ARG A 21 -6.97 0.77 14.57
C ARG A 21 -5.74 -0.12 14.42
N LYS A 22 -4.61 0.25 15.03
CA LYS A 22 -3.40 -0.58 15.08
C LYS A 22 -3.67 -1.94 15.72
N ALA A 23 -4.31 -1.96 16.89
CA ALA A 23 -4.66 -3.20 17.57
C ALA A 23 -5.60 -4.09 16.73
N ASN A 24 -6.51 -3.49 15.97
CA ASN A 24 -7.39 -4.23 15.07
C ASN A 24 -6.67 -4.78 13.84
N PHE A 25 -5.82 -3.98 13.19
CA PHE A 25 -5.05 -4.41 12.01
C PHE A 25 -4.12 -5.58 12.36
N LEU A 26 -3.50 -5.54 13.54
CA LEU A 26 -2.62 -6.61 14.03
C LEU A 26 -3.34 -7.92 14.41
N LYS A 27 -4.66 -8.00 14.26
CA LYS A 27 -5.39 -9.28 14.32
C LYS A 27 -5.24 -10.09 13.04
N VAL A 28 -4.90 -9.46 11.92
CA VAL A 28 -4.62 -10.16 10.66
C VAL A 28 -3.35 -10.97 10.81
N GLU A 29 -3.41 -12.27 10.52
CA GLU A 29 -2.25 -13.16 10.58
C GLU A 29 -1.31 -12.91 9.41
N GLN A 30 -1.86 -12.95 8.19
CA GLN A 30 -1.14 -12.69 6.94
C GLN A 30 -1.99 -11.78 6.04
N ALA A 31 -1.34 -10.80 5.42
CA ALA A 31 -1.94 -9.91 4.45
C ALA A 31 -1.10 -9.95 3.16
N HIS A 32 -1.74 -10.39 2.08
CA HIS A 32 -1.12 -10.53 0.76
C HIS A 32 -1.62 -9.40 -0.14
N PHE A 33 -0.67 -8.70 -0.75
CA PHE A 33 -0.92 -7.57 -1.65
C PHE A 33 -0.32 -7.89 -3.01
N PHE A 34 -1.11 -7.71 -4.07
CA PHE A 34 -0.70 -8.03 -5.44
C PHE A 34 -0.74 -6.75 -6.27
N ALA A 35 0.29 -6.54 -7.08
CA ALA A 35 0.38 -5.39 -7.96
C ALA A 35 1.12 -5.74 -9.25
N SER A 36 0.92 -4.92 -10.28
CA SER A 36 1.64 -5.03 -11.55
C SER A 36 2.16 -3.67 -11.99
N PRO A 37 3.40 -3.59 -12.51
CA PRO A 37 3.86 -2.42 -13.25
C PRO A 37 2.95 -2.03 -14.42
N ASP A 38 2.26 -3.02 -15.01
CA ASP A 38 1.37 -2.87 -16.16
C ASP A 38 -0.09 -2.62 -15.77
N ASP A 39 -0.39 -2.37 -14.48
CA ASP A 39 -1.74 -2.10 -13.99
C ASP A 39 -2.43 -0.99 -14.82
N GLY A 40 -1.71 0.12 -15.06
CA GLY A 40 -2.13 1.18 -15.96
C GLY A 40 -3.31 2.04 -15.46
N VAL A 41 -3.82 1.81 -14.25
CA VAL A 41 -4.91 2.58 -13.63
C VAL A 41 -4.47 3.19 -12.30
N ILE A 42 -3.91 2.37 -11.39
CA ILE A 42 -3.36 2.82 -10.11
C ILE A 42 -2.01 3.48 -10.35
N MET A 43 -1.89 4.75 -9.99
CA MET A 43 -0.67 5.55 -10.20
C MET A 43 -0.24 6.25 -8.90
N PRO A 44 0.96 5.94 -8.37
CA PRO A 44 1.91 4.94 -8.85
C PRO A 44 1.40 3.53 -8.54
N TRP A 45 1.67 2.55 -9.40
CA TRP A 45 1.19 1.16 -9.19
C TRP A 45 1.70 0.56 -7.87
N GLN A 46 2.85 1.03 -7.38
CA GLN A 46 3.43 0.65 -6.09
C GLN A 46 2.54 1.02 -4.91
N SER A 47 1.53 1.88 -5.08
CA SER A 47 0.55 2.16 -4.02
C SER A 47 -0.27 0.93 -3.61
N SER A 48 -0.41 -0.05 -4.49
CA SER A 48 -0.98 -1.36 -4.12
C SER A 48 -0.05 -2.17 -3.20
N LEU A 49 1.23 -1.81 -3.10
CA LEU A 49 2.26 -2.42 -2.24
C LEU A 49 2.73 -1.45 -1.14
N PHE A 50 1.90 -0.48 -0.73
CA PHE A 50 2.22 0.58 0.23
C PHE A 50 3.39 1.51 -0.15
N GLY A 51 3.86 1.46 -1.40
CA GLY A 51 4.75 2.48 -1.95
C GLY A 51 3.97 3.74 -2.32
N ARG A 52 4.67 4.87 -2.49
CA ARG A 52 4.05 6.12 -2.92
C ARG A 52 5.08 7.10 -3.45
N TYR A 53 4.61 8.20 -4.02
CA TYR A 53 5.48 9.34 -4.27
C TYR A 53 6.08 9.91 -2.97
N THR A 54 7.26 10.52 -3.08
CA THR A 54 7.86 11.32 -2.01
C THR A 54 6.88 12.39 -1.52
N GLU A 55 6.97 12.71 -0.23
CA GLU A 55 6.17 13.79 0.33
C GLU A 55 6.71 15.15 -0.14
N VAL A 56 5.81 16.12 -0.32
CA VAL A 56 6.16 17.55 -0.40
C VAL A 56 5.65 18.29 0.83
N ASP A 57 6.16 19.49 1.12
CA ASP A 57 5.77 20.18 2.36
C ASP A 57 4.50 21.03 2.21
N THR A 58 4.26 21.60 1.03
CA THR A 58 3.16 22.56 0.79
C THR A 58 2.33 22.18 -0.44
N LEU A 59 1.13 22.77 -0.59
CA LEU A 59 0.33 22.63 -1.81
C LEU A 59 1.06 23.20 -3.03
N GLU A 60 1.67 24.38 -2.88
CA GLU A 60 2.48 25.01 -3.93
C GLU A 60 3.64 24.10 -4.35
N GLY A 61 4.28 23.43 -3.40
CA GLY A 61 5.33 22.45 -3.66
C GLY A 61 4.87 21.25 -4.49
N ILE A 62 3.57 20.91 -4.49
CA ILE A 62 3.03 19.88 -5.40
C ILE A 62 3.13 20.39 -6.83
N GLU A 63 2.72 21.63 -7.10
CA GLU A 63 2.70 22.19 -8.45
C GLU A 63 4.11 22.43 -8.99
N THR A 64 5.03 22.90 -8.15
CA THR A 64 6.40 23.24 -8.57
C THR A 64 7.33 22.04 -8.62
N ASN A 65 7.16 21.05 -7.73
CA ASN A 65 8.12 19.95 -7.57
C ASN A 65 7.57 18.61 -8.09
N PHE A 66 6.42 18.60 -8.78
CA PHE A 66 5.81 17.38 -9.30
C PHE A 66 6.79 16.50 -10.09
N ALA A 67 7.64 17.13 -10.92
CA ALA A 67 8.62 16.42 -11.74
C ALA A 67 9.77 15.79 -10.95
N GLU A 68 9.99 16.21 -9.70
CA GLU A 68 11.03 15.69 -8.82
C GLU A 68 10.52 14.58 -7.89
N LEU A 69 9.21 14.31 -7.90
CA LEU A 69 8.62 13.25 -7.10
C LEU A 69 9.18 11.89 -7.53
N THR A 70 9.84 11.22 -6.60
CA THR A 70 10.30 9.85 -6.79
C THR A 70 9.40 8.89 -6.02
N ILE A 71 9.46 7.61 -6.36
CA ILE A 71 8.69 6.58 -5.66
C ILE A 71 9.55 6.05 -4.51
N VAL A 72 8.97 6.02 -3.31
CA VAL A 72 9.55 5.39 -2.13
C VAL A 72 8.79 4.10 -1.80
N ASN A 73 9.52 3.11 -1.29
CA ASN A 73 8.94 1.83 -0.94
C ASN A 73 8.24 1.90 0.42
N MET A 74 7.43 0.87 0.74
CA MET A 74 6.69 0.74 2.00
C MET A 74 7.53 1.10 3.23
N THR A 75 8.76 0.57 3.32
CA THR A 75 9.64 0.71 4.49
C THR A 75 10.13 2.15 4.73
N GLU A 76 10.06 2.99 3.70
CA GLU A 76 10.50 4.38 3.73
C GLU A 76 9.39 5.36 4.08
N THR A 77 8.13 4.90 4.06
CA THR A 77 6.95 5.71 4.38
C THR A 77 6.89 6.08 5.87
N LEU A 78 6.18 7.17 6.17
CA LEU A 78 5.93 7.62 7.54
C LEU A 78 5.14 6.56 8.33
N GLU A 79 4.17 5.92 7.68
CA GLU A 79 3.28 4.91 8.22
C GLU A 79 4.06 3.69 8.72
N TYR A 80 5.08 3.27 7.97
CA TYR A 80 5.97 2.18 8.36
C TYR A 80 6.96 2.62 9.43
N LYS A 81 7.66 3.75 9.22
CA LYS A 81 8.69 4.25 10.16
C LYS A 81 8.12 4.54 11.55
N SER A 82 6.95 5.17 11.60
CA SER A 82 6.21 5.50 12.83
C SER A 82 5.26 4.38 13.25
N ASP A 83 5.09 3.34 12.42
CA ASP A 83 4.26 2.16 12.70
C ASP A 83 2.83 2.53 13.13
N THR A 84 2.24 3.48 12.41
CA THR A 84 1.04 4.23 12.80
C THR A 84 -0.19 3.34 12.93
N PHE A 85 -0.34 2.37 12.04
CA PHE A 85 -1.42 1.38 12.08
C PHE A 85 -0.93 -0.06 12.25
N GLY A 86 0.34 -0.26 12.58
CA GLY A 86 0.91 -1.59 12.80
C GLY A 86 1.54 -2.25 11.57
N LEU A 87 1.71 -1.53 10.46
CA LEU A 87 2.30 -2.07 9.23
C LEU A 87 3.69 -2.68 9.47
N ARG A 88 4.59 -1.94 10.15
CA ARG A 88 5.93 -2.42 10.48
C ARG A 88 5.88 -3.57 11.47
N THR A 89 4.98 -3.52 12.45
CA THR A 89 4.82 -4.63 13.41
C THR A 89 4.36 -5.91 12.70
N LEU A 90 3.39 -5.82 11.77
CA LEU A 90 2.90 -6.97 11.01
C LEU A 90 3.98 -7.53 10.07
N ASP A 91 4.70 -6.65 9.38
CA ASP A 91 5.83 -7.00 8.51
C ASP A 91 6.95 -7.71 9.28
N LYS A 92 7.37 -7.18 10.43
CA LYS A 92 8.44 -7.79 11.26
C LYS A 92 8.12 -9.19 11.77
N ARG A 93 6.83 -9.54 11.91
CA ARG A 93 6.40 -10.91 12.24
C ARG A 93 6.09 -11.76 11.00
N ASN A 94 6.53 -11.31 9.83
CA ASN A 94 6.36 -11.99 8.54
C ASN A 94 4.89 -12.20 8.14
N GLY A 95 4.02 -11.23 8.50
CA GLY A 95 2.60 -11.24 8.14
C GLY A 95 2.21 -10.30 7.00
N ILE A 96 3.19 -9.64 6.37
CA ILE A 96 2.97 -8.87 5.13
C ILE A 96 3.66 -9.60 3.98
N HIS A 97 2.94 -9.81 2.88
CA HIS A 97 3.47 -10.41 1.67
C HIS A 97 3.14 -9.52 0.47
N LEU A 98 4.18 -8.99 -0.18
CA LEU A 98 4.07 -8.11 -1.33
C LEU A 98 4.43 -8.90 -2.59
N HIS A 99 3.49 -9.01 -3.53
CA HIS A 99 3.62 -9.77 -4.76
C HIS A 99 3.60 -8.80 -5.95
N GLU A 100 4.75 -8.65 -6.59
CA GLU A 100 4.88 -7.92 -7.85
C GLU A 100 4.82 -8.92 -9.00
N VAL A 101 3.91 -8.66 -9.94
CA VAL A 101 3.67 -9.54 -11.08
C VAL A 101 3.62 -8.74 -12.36
N ASP A 102 4.51 -9.05 -13.30
CA ASP A 102 4.60 -8.34 -14.57
C ASP A 102 3.44 -8.67 -15.51
N ASN A 103 3.14 -7.75 -16.43
CA ASN A 103 2.21 -7.93 -17.55
C ASN A 103 0.74 -8.20 -17.16
N ILE A 104 0.28 -7.68 -16.01
CA ILE A 104 -1.12 -7.82 -15.60
C ILE A 104 -1.81 -6.44 -15.60
N PRO A 105 -2.70 -6.17 -16.57
CA PRO A 105 -3.47 -4.93 -16.57
C PRO A 105 -4.49 -4.90 -15.42
N HIS A 106 -4.81 -3.71 -14.91
CA HIS A 106 -5.64 -3.50 -13.72
C HIS A 106 -6.91 -4.36 -13.67
N VAL A 107 -7.64 -4.36 -14.79
CA VAL A 107 -8.92 -5.05 -14.91
C VAL A 107 -8.80 -6.57 -14.74
N CYS A 108 -7.64 -7.15 -15.06
CA CYS A 108 -7.44 -8.59 -15.04
C CYS A 108 -7.30 -9.19 -13.63
N TRP A 109 -7.07 -8.36 -12.61
CA TRP A 109 -7.14 -8.78 -11.22
C TRP A 109 -8.54 -9.21 -10.78
N VAL A 110 -9.59 -8.75 -11.49
CA VAL A 110 -10.99 -8.95 -11.08
C VAL A 110 -11.90 -9.54 -12.16
N ARG A 111 -11.53 -9.47 -13.44
CA ARG A 111 -12.31 -10.02 -14.55
C ARG A 111 -11.50 -10.14 -15.84
N ASP A 112 -11.98 -10.96 -16.77
CA ASP A 112 -11.38 -11.09 -18.11
C ASP A 112 -11.38 -9.76 -18.88
N SER A 113 -10.31 -9.53 -19.64
CA SER A 113 -10.21 -8.37 -20.52
C SER A 113 -9.21 -8.61 -21.65
N GLY A 114 -9.65 -8.41 -22.89
CA GLY A 114 -8.82 -8.63 -24.07
C GLY A 114 -8.30 -10.06 -24.12
N ASN A 115 -6.98 -10.23 -24.04
CA ASN A 115 -6.30 -11.52 -24.00
C ASN A 115 -6.01 -12.02 -22.57
N CYS A 116 -6.43 -11.29 -21.53
CA CYS A 116 -6.18 -11.64 -20.14
C CYS A 116 -7.36 -12.41 -19.54
N SER A 117 -7.03 -13.55 -18.91
CA SER A 117 -7.97 -14.45 -18.23
C SER A 117 -7.81 -14.32 -16.72
N TRP A 118 -8.84 -13.81 -16.03
CA TRP A 118 -8.83 -13.64 -14.59
C TRP A 118 -8.62 -14.97 -13.87
N ALA A 119 -9.27 -16.05 -14.32
CA ALA A 119 -9.14 -17.37 -13.70
C ALA A 119 -7.67 -17.84 -13.73
N THR A 120 -6.96 -17.60 -14.83
CA THR A 120 -5.54 -17.94 -14.96
C THR A 120 -4.69 -17.13 -13.96
N ILE A 121 -4.94 -15.83 -13.84
CA ILE A 121 -4.23 -14.96 -12.89
C ILE A 121 -4.53 -15.39 -11.44
N TYR A 122 -5.79 -15.66 -11.13
CA TYR A 122 -6.23 -16.09 -9.81
C TYR A 122 -5.56 -17.41 -9.42
N ASP A 123 -5.66 -18.43 -10.26
CA ASP A 123 -5.10 -19.77 -9.97
C ASP A 123 -3.57 -19.73 -9.84
N GLN A 124 -2.90 -18.90 -10.64
CA GLN A 124 -1.44 -18.82 -10.64
C GLN A 124 -0.87 -18.04 -9.46
N TYR A 125 -1.49 -16.92 -9.07
CA TYR A 125 -0.89 -15.97 -8.12
C TYR A 125 -1.67 -15.84 -6.82
N ILE A 126 -3.00 -15.82 -6.86
CA ILE A 126 -3.84 -15.54 -5.69
C ILE A 126 -4.15 -16.82 -4.91
N TYR A 127 -4.59 -17.87 -5.60
CA TYR A 127 -5.00 -19.13 -4.97
C TYR A 127 -3.90 -19.76 -4.09
N PRO A 128 -2.61 -19.78 -4.50
CA PRO A 128 -1.53 -20.32 -3.65
C PRO A 128 -1.35 -19.57 -2.32
N ALA A 129 -1.72 -18.29 -2.26
CA ALA A 129 -1.64 -17.49 -1.03
C ALA A 129 -2.81 -17.76 -0.05
N LEU A 130 -3.82 -18.52 -0.46
CA LEU A 130 -4.98 -18.86 0.38
C LEU A 130 -4.89 -20.25 1.03
N GLN A 131 -3.79 -20.98 0.80
CA GLN A 131 -3.58 -22.34 1.30
C GLN A 131 -2.87 -22.37 2.66
#